data_AF-A0A645I6F2-F1
#
_entry.id   AF-A0A645I6F2-F1
#
_cell.length_a   1.000
_cell.length_b   1.000
_cell.length_c   1.000
_cell.angle_alpha   90.00
_cell.angle_beta   90.00
_cell.angle_gamma   90.00
#
_symmetry.space_group_name_H-M   'P 1'
#
loop_
_entity.id
_entity.type
_entity.pdbx_description
1 polymer ?
#
loop_
_entity_poly.entity_id
_entity_poly.type
_entity_poly.pdbx_seq_one_letter_code
_entity_poly.pdbx_strand_id
1 'polypeptide(L)'
;MTVIYYFGFFTLYAYIAAGKKGISAFWRNALAPSVTAIATCSSAASIPINLVATKAIGVPKDTAETVIPLGANIHKDGSVFGGVLKVVFLFGLFGMDMTSFSTYMGIVGVAFLVGAVMGAIPGGGMIGEMLIISVYGFSPEVLPVIAVISTIIDAPATLLNSTGNVVCSMLIARLVEGKNWLTKTYA
;
A
#
# COMPACT_ATOMS: atom_id res chain seq x y z
N MET A 1 -12.37 -0.68 -4.23
CA MET A 1 -11.46 0.28 -3.55
C MET A 1 -10.09 0.32 -4.22
N THR A 2 -9.40 -0.82 -4.39
CA THR A 2 -8.06 -0.88 -5.02
C THR A 2 -7.96 -0.17 -6.37
N VAL A 3 -8.87 -0.46 -7.30
CA VAL A 3 -8.87 0.17 -8.63
C VAL A 3 -8.99 1.69 -8.54
N ILE A 4 -9.88 2.19 -7.68
CA ILE A 4 -10.08 3.63 -7.46
C ILE A 4 -8.83 4.26 -6.85
N TYR A 5 -8.22 3.61 -5.86
CA TYR A 5 -7.00 4.13 -5.24
C TYR A 5 -5.82 4.13 -6.23
N TYR A 6 -5.62 3.01 -6.91
CA TYR A 6 -4.56 2.83 -7.89
C TYR A 6 -4.67 3.82 -9.05
N PHE A 7 -5.81 3.92 -9.73
CA PHE A 7 -5.95 4.83 -10.87
C PHE A 7 -6.24 6.28 -10.46
N GLY A 8 -7.02 6.51 -9.40
CA GLY A 8 -7.40 7.84 -8.95
C GLY A 8 -6.33 8.51 -8.10
N PHE A 9 -6.01 7.92 -6.95
CA PHE A 9 -5.07 8.52 -5.99
C PHE A 9 -3.64 8.52 -6.50
N PHE A 10 -3.15 7.46 -7.16
CA PHE A 10 -1.78 7.52 -7.72
C PHE A 10 -1.68 8.53 -8.86
N THR A 11 -2.73 8.72 -9.68
CA THR A 11 -2.75 9.81 -10.66
C THR A 11 -2.71 11.17 -9.98
N LEU A 12 -3.49 11.36 -8.90
CA LEU A 12 -3.47 12.59 -8.12
C LEU A 12 -2.09 12.84 -7.51
N TYR A 13 -1.46 11.84 -6.91
CA TYR A 13 -0.12 11.93 -6.33
C TYR A 13 0.94 12.24 -7.39
N ALA A 14 0.88 11.60 -8.56
CA ALA A 14 1.77 11.89 -9.68
C ALA A 14 1.57 13.33 -10.21
N TYR A 15 0.32 13.81 -10.24
CA TYR A 15 0.01 15.20 -10.57
C TYR A 15 0.55 16.18 -9.55
N ILE A 16 0.38 15.91 -8.25
CA ILE A 16 0.95 16.74 -7.19
C ILE A 16 2.47 16.76 -7.32
N ALA A 17 3.11 15.62 -7.58
CA ALA A 17 4.56 15.48 -7.72
C ALA A 17 5.13 16.38 -8.83
N ALA A 18 4.62 16.29 -10.06
CA ALA A 18 5.20 17.01 -11.22
C ALA A 18 4.19 17.41 -12.31
N GLY A 19 2.92 17.62 -11.95
CA GLY A 19 1.86 18.01 -12.88
C GLY A 19 1.56 16.95 -13.94
N LYS A 20 1.12 17.39 -15.13
CA LYS A 20 0.82 16.49 -16.26
C LYS A 20 2.01 15.64 -16.70
N LYS A 21 3.24 16.18 -16.61
CA LYS A 21 4.47 15.43 -16.89
C LYS A 21 4.67 14.30 -15.87
N GLY A 22 4.38 14.56 -14.60
CA GLY A 22 4.40 13.55 -13.54
C GLY A 22 3.43 12.41 -13.80
N ILE A 23 2.17 12.71 -14.15
CA ILE A 23 1.17 11.70 -14.54
C ILE A 23 1.71 10.80 -15.66
N SER A 24 2.18 11.41 -16.75
CA SER A 24 2.69 10.66 -17.90
C SER A 24 3.91 9.81 -17.55
N ALA A 25 4.87 10.38 -16.81
CA ALA A 25 6.07 9.66 -16.39
C ALA A 25 5.74 8.46 -15.50
N PHE A 26 4.83 8.63 -14.52
CA PHE A 26 4.40 7.55 -13.63
C PHE A 26 3.75 6.41 -14.43
N TRP A 27 2.69 6.70 -15.20
CA TRP A 27 1.93 5.66 -15.89
C TRP A 27 2.71 4.94 -17.00
N ARG A 28 3.70 5.60 -17.62
CA ARG A 28 4.62 4.96 -18.57
C ARG A 28 5.55 3.93 -17.91
N ASN A 29 5.80 4.06 -16.61
CA ASN A 29 6.73 3.21 -15.87
C ASN A 29 6.04 2.32 -14.80
N ALA A 30 4.74 2.47 -14.57
CA ALA A 30 4.02 1.75 -13.52
C ALA A 30 3.73 0.27 -13.85
N LEU A 31 3.70 -0.11 -15.13
CA LEU A 31 3.28 -1.45 -15.56
C LEU A 31 4.14 -2.57 -14.94
N ALA A 32 5.47 -2.48 -15.07
CA ALA A 32 6.38 -3.51 -14.57
C ALA A 32 6.33 -3.65 -13.02
N PRO A 33 6.39 -2.55 -12.23
CA PRO A 33 6.09 -2.57 -10.79
C PRO A 33 4.77 -3.26 -10.44
N SER A 34 3.70 -2.93 -11.16
CA SER A 34 2.36 -3.43 -10.85
C SER A 34 2.19 -4.91 -11.17
N VAL A 35 2.67 -5.36 -12.33
CA VAL A 35 2.65 -6.78 -12.69
C VAL A 35 3.51 -7.59 -11.72
N THR A 36 4.69 -7.09 -11.37
CA THR A 36 5.57 -7.77 -10.40
C THR A 36 4.90 -7.88 -9.03
N ALA A 37 4.30 -6.79 -8.54
CA ALA A 37 3.61 -6.77 -7.25
C ALA A 37 2.42 -7.76 -7.21
N ILE A 38 1.62 -7.81 -8.26
CA ILE A 38 0.48 -8.74 -8.37
C ILE A 38 0.96 -10.19 -8.48
N ALA A 39 1.97 -10.46 -9.31
CA ALA A 39 2.45 -11.81 -9.56
C ALA A 39 3.18 -12.41 -8.36
N THR A 40 3.96 -11.60 -7.64
CA THR A 40 4.77 -12.07 -6.51
C THR A 40 4.05 -11.99 -5.18
N CYS A 41 3.01 -11.14 -5.06
CA CYS A 41 2.39 -10.80 -3.78
C CYS A 41 3.41 -10.39 -2.70
N SER A 42 4.54 -9.79 -3.11
CA SER A 42 5.62 -9.39 -2.19
C SER A 42 6.18 -8.01 -2.53
N SER A 43 6.02 -7.07 -1.58
CA SER A 43 6.64 -5.73 -1.68
C SER A 43 8.16 -5.80 -1.69
N ALA A 44 8.75 -6.70 -0.91
CA ALA A 44 10.20 -6.86 -0.83
C ALA A 44 10.77 -7.42 -2.15
N ALA A 45 10.11 -8.41 -2.75
CA ALA A 45 10.50 -8.96 -4.05
C ALA A 45 10.35 -7.93 -5.20
N SER A 46 9.48 -6.94 -5.02
CA SER A 46 9.25 -5.88 -6.00
C SER A 46 10.29 -4.74 -5.95
N ILE A 47 11.13 -4.65 -4.91
CA ILE A 47 12.11 -3.56 -4.72
C ILE A 47 12.98 -3.33 -5.97
N PRO A 48 13.59 -4.36 -6.59
CA PRO A 48 14.46 -4.14 -7.75
C PRO A 48 13.73 -3.50 -8.93
N ILE A 49 12.52 -3.98 -9.23
CA ILE A 49 11.71 -3.45 -10.34
C ILE A 49 11.20 -2.05 -10.04
N ASN A 50 10.82 -1.78 -8.80
CA ASN A 50 10.41 -0.44 -8.36
C ASN A 50 11.58 0.56 -8.49
N LEU A 51 12.80 0.17 -8.12
CA LEU A 51 13.99 1.03 -8.28
C LEU A 51 14.26 1.34 -9.76
N VAL A 52 14.15 0.36 -10.65
CA VAL A 52 14.32 0.56 -12.10
C VAL A 52 13.28 1.54 -12.63
N ALA A 53 12.00 1.33 -12.29
CA ALA A 53 10.91 2.22 -12.72
C ALA A 53 11.08 3.65 -12.17
N THR A 54 11.41 3.80 -10.89
CA THR A 54 11.65 5.09 -10.25
C THR A 54 12.82 5.85 -10.89
N LYS A 55 13.93 5.15 -11.19
CA LYS A 55 15.08 5.74 -11.90
C LYS A 55 14.71 6.15 -13.33
N ALA A 56 13.92 5.33 -14.04
CA ALA A 56 13.43 5.66 -15.39
C ALA A 56 12.48 6.86 -15.42
N ILE A 57 11.76 7.13 -14.32
CA ILE A 57 10.96 8.36 -14.16
C ILE A 57 11.86 9.60 -14.03
N GLY A 58 13.10 9.45 -13.58
CA GLY A 58 14.03 10.56 -13.33
C GLY A 58 14.05 11.06 -11.90
N VAL A 59 13.57 10.25 -10.94
CA VAL A 59 13.70 10.53 -9.50
C VAL A 59 15.18 10.47 -9.09
N PRO A 60 15.69 11.41 -8.29
CA PRO A 60 17.07 11.38 -7.79
C PRO A 60 17.45 10.05 -7.17
N LYS A 61 18.69 9.60 -7.42
CA LYS A 61 19.17 8.26 -7.05
C LYS A 61 19.07 8.01 -5.54
N ASP A 62 19.50 8.98 -4.74
CA ASP A 62 19.44 8.99 -3.28
C ASP A 62 18.00 8.89 -2.76
N THR A 63 17.06 9.64 -3.36
CA THR A 63 15.63 9.56 -3.05
C THR A 63 15.07 8.18 -3.39
N ALA A 64 15.39 7.65 -4.58
CA ALA A 64 14.92 6.34 -5.02
C ALA A 64 15.43 5.21 -4.12
N GLU A 65 16.74 5.19 -3.85
CA GLU A 65 17.42 4.16 -3.05
C GLU A 65 17.06 4.22 -1.56
N THR A 66 16.52 5.34 -1.08
CA THR A 66 16.01 5.47 0.29
C THR A 66 14.52 5.14 0.38
N VAL A 67 13.68 5.77 -0.46
CA VAL A 67 12.22 5.71 -0.33
C VAL A 67 11.67 4.33 -0.71
N ILE A 68 12.22 3.68 -1.75
CA ILE A 68 11.71 2.39 -2.22
C ILE A 68 11.91 1.28 -1.19
N PRO A 69 13.13 1.04 -0.64
CA PRO A 69 13.33 0.00 0.38
C PRO A 69 12.62 0.33 1.69
N LEU A 70 12.62 1.59 2.12
CA LEU A 70 11.92 2.00 3.34
C LEU A 70 10.41 1.78 3.21
N GLY A 71 9.82 2.24 2.10
CA GLY A 71 8.41 2.10 1.80
C GLY A 71 7.95 0.64 1.73
N ALA A 72 8.79 -0.28 1.23
CA ALA A 72 8.44 -1.70 1.20
C ALA A 72 8.12 -2.28 2.59
N ASN A 73 8.69 -1.69 3.65
CA ASN A 73 8.40 -2.06 5.04
C ASN A 73 7.24 -1.24 5.62
N ILE A 74 7.26 0.09 5.50
CA ILE A 74 6.36 0.96 6.28
C ILE A 74 5.11 1.44 5.54
N HIS A 75 5.12 1.45 4.21
CA HIS A 75 3.99 1.92 3.41
C HIS A 75 3.04 0.76 3.08
N LYS A 76 1.88 0.77 3.74
CA LYS A 76 0.99 -0.40 3.86
C LYS A 76 -0.48 -0.08 3.60
N ASP A 77 -0.79 0.86 2.72
CA ASP A 77 -2.15 1.29 2.38
C ASP A 77 -3.10 0.14 2.00
N GLY A 78 -2.64 -0.76 1.12
CA GLY A 78 -3.39 -1.95 0.73
C GLY A 78 -3.62 -2.92 1.88
N SER A 79 -2.65 -3.04 2.79
CA SER A 79 -2.82 -3.85 4.01
C SER A 79 -3.82 -3.21 4.98
N VAL A 80 -3.83 -1.89 5.09
CA VAL A 80 -4.83 -1.15 5.89
C VAL A 80 -6.23 -1.35 5.28
N PHE A 81 -6.40 -1.18 3.97
CA PHE A 81 -7.69 -1.49 3.32
C PHE A 81 -8.10 -2.95 3.51
N GLY A 82 -7.16 -3.87 3.44
CA GLY A 82 -7.42 -5.28 3.73
C GLY A 82 -7.83 -5.53 5.19
N GLY A 83 -7.23 -4.81 6.14
CA GLY A 83 -7.63 -4.81 7.55
C GLY A 83 -9.08 -4.37 7.74
N VAL A 84 -9.47 -3.23 7.14
CA VAL A 84 -10.87 -2.74 7.18
C VAL A 84 -11.82 -3.80 6.62
N LEU A 85 -11.50 -4.36 5.44
CA LEU A 85 -12.34 -5.36 4.79
C LEU A 85 -12.49 -6.63 5.65
N LYS A 86 -11.40 -7.12 6.25
CA LYS A 86 -11.44 -8.29 7.14
C LYS A 86 -12.29 -8.06 8.37
N VAL A 87 -12.17 -6.89 9.02
CA VAL A 87 -12.97 -6.58 10.21
C VAL A 87 -14.45 -6.44 9.84
N VAL A 88 -14.78 -5.69 8.79
CA VAL A 88 -16.18 -5.53 8.33
C VAL A 88 -16.78 -6.88 7.94
N PHE A 89 -16.01 -7.74 7.28
CA PHE A 89 -16.44 -9.09 6.95
C PHE A 89 -16.79 -9.90 8.19
N LEU A 90 -15.90 -9.94 9.20
CA LEU A 90 -16.16 -10.68 10.43
C LEU A 90 -17.36 -10.12 11.21
N PHE A 91 -17.47 -8.81 11.30
CA PHE A 91 -18.62 -8.18 11.95
C PHE A 91 -19.93 -8.56 11.24
N GLY A 92 -19.93 -8.58 9.90
CA GLY A 92 -21.09 -9.03 9.12
C GLY A 92 -21.39 -10.51 9.31
N LEU A 93 -20.35 -11.36 9.35
CA LEU A 93 -20.48 -12.81 9.55
C LEU A 93 -21.06 -13.17 10.91
N PHE A 94 -20.65 -12.46 11.97
CA PHE A 94 -21.08 -12.71 13.35
C PHE A 94 -22.23 -11.81 13.81
N GLY A 95 -22.81 -11.01 12.93
CA GLY A 95 -23.94 -10.13 13.26
C GLY A 95 -23.61 -9.03 14.28
N MET A 96 -22.35 -8.59 14.33
CA MET A 96 -21.92 -7.49 15.21
C MET A 96 -22.39 -6.14 14.67
N ASP A 97 -22.77 -5.24 15.59
CA ASP A 97 -23.23 -3.90 15.21
C ASP A 97 -22.10 -3.04 14.63
N MET A 98 -22.36 -2.49 13.44
CA MET A 98 -21.49 -1.57 12.72
C MET A 98 -22.09 -0.18 12.56
N THR A 99 -23.25 0.11 13.15
CA THR A 99 -23.97 1.37 12.89
C THR A 99 -23.40 2.57 13.65
N SER A 100 -22.69 2.32 14.76
CA SER A 100 -22.14 3.39 15.59
C SER A 100 -20.87 4.02 15.02
N PHE A 101 -20.73 5.33 15.20
CA PHE A 101 -19.52 6.06 14.82
C PHE A 101 -18.27 5.54 15.55
N SER A 102 -18.40 5.14 16.82
CA SER A 102 -17.32 4.54 17.58
C SER A 102 -16.84 3.23 16.97
N THR A 103 -17.76 2.40 16.45
CA THR A 103 -17.38 1.17 15.75
C THR A 103 -16.57 1.50 14.49
N TYR A 104 -17.00 2.47 13.67
CA TYR A 104 -16.24 2.87 12.48
C TYR A 104 -14.82 3.35 12.81
N MET A 105 -14.66 4.18 13.85
CA MET A 105 -13.35 4.63 14.29
C MET A 105 -12.49 3.48 14.82
N GLY A 106 -13.10 2.54 15.54
CA GLY A 106 -12.44 1.31 15.98
C GLY A 106 -11.92 0.49 14.80
N ILE A 107 -12.75 0.24 13.79
CA ILE A 107 -12.39 -0.53 12.59
C ILE A 107 -11.20 0.12 11.87
N VAL A 108 -11.26 1.43 11.64
CA VAL A 108 -10.18 2.18 10.99
C VAL A 108 -8.91 2.13 11.85
N GLY A 109 -9.02 2.36 13.16
CA GLY A 109 -7.89 2.32 14.08
C GLY A 109 -7.18 0.95 14.10
N VAL A 110 -7.95 -0.14 14.20
CA VAL A 110 -7.40 -1.50 14.16
C VAL A 110 -6.76 -1.78 12.80
N ALA A 111 -7.36 -1.35 11.70
CA ALA A 111 -6.78 -1.53 10.37
C ALA A 111 -5.43 -0.81 10.21
N PHE A 112 -5.26 0.38 10.78
CA PHE A 112 -3.97 1.07 10.84
C PHE A 112 -2.94 0.29 11.67
N LEU A 113 -3.34 -0.25 12.83
CA LEU A 113 -2.47 -1.09 13.65
C LEU A 113 -2.03 -2.36 12.89
N VAL A 114 -2.93 -2.99 12.15
CA VAL A 114 -2.61 -4.12 11.28
C VAL A 114 -1.55 -3.74 10.25
N GLY A 115 -1.72 -2.61 9.56
CA GLY A 115 -0.73 -2.10 8.61
C GLY A 115 0.65 -1.89 9.24
N ALA A 116 0.70 -1.29 10.44
CA ALA A 116 1.94 -1.06 11.16
C ALA A 116 2.64 -2.37 11.58
N VAL A 117 1.88 -3.33 12.13
CA VAL A 117 2.40 -4.63 12.58
C VAL A 117 2.92 -5.46 11.40
N MET A 118 2.20 -5.46 10.27
CA MET A 118 2.62 -6.18 9.06
C MET A 118 3.93 -5.67 8.46
N GLY A 119 4.33 -4.43 8.74
CA GLY A 119 5.59 -3.85 8.30
C GLY A 119 6.77 -4.19 9.20
N ALA A 120 6.51 -4.40 10.50
CA ALA A 120 7.56 -4.54 11.52
C ALA A 120 8.06 -5.99 11.69
N ILE A 121 7.29 -7.00 11.26
CA ILE A 121 7.54 -8.40 11.61
C ILE A 121 7.56 -9.28 10.34
N PRO A 122 8.59 -10.15 10.15
CA PRO A 122 8.56 -11.20 9.12
C PRO A 122 7.33 -12.09 9.27
N GLY A 123 6.60 -12.34 8.17
CA GLY A 123 5.33 -13.08 8.24
C GLY A 123 4.18 -12.30 8.90
N GLY A 124 4.30 -10.97 9.02
CA GLY A 124 3.38 -10.12 9.76
C GLY A 124 1.91 -10.15 9.31
N GLY A 125 1.59 -10.72 8.14
CA GLY A 125 0.20 -10.93 7.70
C GLY A 125 -0.62 -11.74 8.69
N MET A 126 -0.10 -12.90 9.14
CA MET A 126 -0.77 -13.74 10.13
C MET A 126 -0.87 -13.06 11.50
N ILE A 127 0.15 -12.27 11.89
CA ILE A 127 0.11 -11.52 13.14
C ILE A 127 -0.97 -10.43 13.10
N GLY A 128 -1.15 -9.75 11.96
CA GLY A 128 -2.23 -8.79 11.77
C GLY A 128 -3.62 -9.42 11.86
N GLU A 129 -3.76 -10.67 11.43
CA GLU A 129 -5.00 -11.44 11.58
C GLU A 129 -5.29 -11.79 13.04
N MET A 130 -4.27 -12.29 13.75
CA MET A 130 -4.37 -12.57 15.18
C MET A 130 -4.68 -11.31 15.99
N LEU A 131 -4.16 -10.15 15.59
CA LEU A 131 -4.49 -8.86 16.21
C LEU A 131 -5.98 -8.55 16.06
N ILE A 132 -6.56 -8.70 14.86
CA ILE A 132 -7.99 -8.48 14.64
C ILE A 132 -8.82 -9.41 15.54
N ILE A 133 -8.46 -10.70 15.56
CA ILE A 133 -9.13 -11.71 16.39
C ILE A 133 -9.08 -11.32 17.87
N SER A 134 -7.90 -10.95 18.36
CA SER A 134 -7.68 -10.61 19.76
C SER A 134 -8.39 -9.32 20.17
N VAL A 135 -8.35 -8.26 19.35
CA VAL A 135 -8.93 -6.95 19.70
C VAL A 135 -10.45 -7.03 19.80
N TYR A 136 -11.08 -7.79 18.90
CA TYR A 136 -12.54 -7.92 18.86
C TYR A 136 -13.07 -9.16 19.58
N GLY A 137 -12.19 -9.96 20.20
CA GLY A 137 -12.58 -11.12 20.99
C GLY A 137 -13.19 -12.27 20.18
N PHE A 138 -12.79 -12.43 18.91
CA PHE A 138 -13.22 -13.58 18.11
C PHE A 138 -12.54 -14.87 18.57
N SER A 139 -13.19 -16.01 18.34
CA SER A 139 -12.56 -17.33 18.56
C SER A 139 -11.34 -17.50 17.64
N PRO A 140 -10.22 -18.09 18.12
CA PRO A 140 -9.09 -18.44 17.26
C PRO A 140 -9.47 -19.36 16.08
N GLU A 141 -10.57 -20.09 16.18
CA GLU A 141 -11.12 -20.95 15.11
C GLU A 141 -11.55 -20.16 13.87
N VAL A 142 -11.66 -18.83 13.98
CA VAL A 142 -11.97 -17.93 12.85
C VAL A 142 -10.75 -17.68 11.96
N LEU A 143 -9.53 -17.96 12.44
CA LEU A 143 -8.29 -17.69 11.72
C LEU A 143 -8.26 -18.29 10.29
N PRO A 144 -8.67 -19.56 10.05
CA PRO A 144 -8.72 -20.11 8.69
C PRO A 144 -9.66 -19.34 7.75
N VAL A 145 -10.79 -18.83 8.26
CA VAL A 145 -11.76 -18.04 7.47
C VAL A 145 -11.13 -16.73 7.03
N ILE A 146 -10.47 -16.04 7.96
CA ILE A 146 -9.77 -14.78 7.66
C ILE A 146 -8.58 -15.01 6.71
N ALA A 147 -7.85 -16.13 6.87
CA ALA A 147 -6.69 -16.45 6.04
C ALA A 147 -7.08 -16.64 4.57
N VAL A 148 -8.23 -17.27 4.29
CA VAL A 148 -8.77 -17.39 2.92
C VAL A 148 -9.04 -16.02 2.31
N ILE A 149 -9.62 -15.09 3.08
CA ILE A 149 -9.86 -13.72 2.63
C ILE A 149 -8.53 -13.01 2.37
N SER A 150 -7.56 -13.17 3.26
CA SER A 150 -6.22 -12.62 3.08
C SER A 150 -5.58 -13.08 1.78
N THR A 151 -5.69 -14.36 1.41
CA THR A 151 -5.19 -14.86 0.12
C THR A 151 -5.82 -14.15 -1.07
N ILE A 152 -7.13 -13.91 -1.04
CA ILE A 152 -7.86 -13.25 -2.14
C ILE A 152 -7.42 -11.78 -2.30
N ILE A 153 -7.21 -11.08 -1.18
CA ILE A 153 -6.90 -9.64 -1.19
C ILE A 153 -5.40 -9.33 -1.23
N ASP A 154 -4.53 -10.33 -1.14
CA ASP A 154 -3.08 -10.13 -1.03
C ASP A 154 -2.51 -9.45 -2.28
N ALA A 155 -2.83 -9.98 -3.47
CA ALA A 155 -2.40 -9.40 -4.74
C ALA A 155 -2.82 -7.91 -4.90
N PRO A 156 -4.11 -7.53 -4.74
CA PRO A 156 -4.51 -6.13 -4.83
C PRO A 156 -3.97 -5.26 -3.69
N ALA A 157 -3.76 -5.80 -2.49
CA ALA A 157 -3.13 -5.05 -1.39
C ALA A 157 -1.65 -4.76 -1.70
N THR A 158 -0.92 -5.78 -2.15
CA THR A 158 0.49 -5.68 -2.53
C THR A 158 0.68 -4.74 -3.71
N LEU A 159 -0.23 -4.73 -4.68
CA LEU A 159 -0.25 -3.75 -5.77
C LEU A 159 -0.15 -2.31 -5.23
N LEU A 160 -1.00 -1.95 -4.26
CA LEU A 160 -1.01 -0.61 -3.69
C LEU A 160 0.23 -0.34 -2.83
N ASN A 161 0.58 -1.27 -1.95
CA ASN A 161 1.74 -1.13 -1.05
C ASN A 161 3.03 -0.94 -1.84
N SER A 162 3.23 -1.76 -2.87
CA SER A 162 4.48 -1.83 -3.62
C SER A 162 4.54 -0.78 -4.71
N THR A 163 3.57 -0.75 -5.64
CA THR A 163 3.61 0.25 -6.74
C THR A 163 3.45 1.66 -6.19
N GLY A 164 2.72 1.84 -5.09
CA GLY A 164 2.60 3.12 -4.42
C GLY A 164 3.94 3.72 -4.00
N ASN A 165 4.95 2.91 -3.69
CA ASN A 165 6.29 3.40 -3.36
C ASN A 165 6.93 4.18 -4.52
N VAL A 166 6.63 3.82 -5.76
CA VAL A 166 7.10 4.53 -6.95
C VAL A 166 6.55 5.95 -6.98
N VAL A 167 5.23 6.14 -6.80
CA VAL A 167 4.64 7.49 -6.80
C VAL A 167 4.98 8.27 -5.53
N CYS A 168 5.13 7.61 -4.38
CA CYS A 168 5.62 8.23 -3.15
C CYS A 168 7.04 8.79 -3.34
N SER A 169 7.93 8.06 -4.04
CA SER A 169 9.28 8.56 -4.35
C SER A 169 9.25 9.85 -5.18
N MET A 170 8.27 10.01 -6.08
CA MET A 170 8.07 11.25 -6.84
C MET A 170 7.58 12.40 -5.95
N LEU A 171 6.71 12.12 -4.97
CA LEU A 171 6.27 13.11 -3.99
C LEU A 171 7.44 13.56 -3.11
N ILE A 172 8.28 12.65 -2.63
CA ILE A 172 9.47 12.99 -1.85
C ILE A 172 10.45 13.80 -2.70
N ALA A 173 10.71 13.40 -3.96
CA ALA A 173 11.55 14.17 -4.86
C ALA A 173 11.05 15.62 -5.02
N ARG A 174 9.74 15.83 -5.15
CA ARG A 174 9.16 17.18 -5.16
C ARG A 174 9.46 17.96 -3.87
N LEU A 175 9.32 17.32 -2.71
CA LEU A 175 9.52 17.97 -1.41
C LEU A 175 10.98 18.38 -1.20
N VAL A 176 11.93 17.56 -1.67
CA VAL A 176 13.36 17.79 -1.51
C VAL A 176 13.92 18.73 -2.59
N GLU A 177 13.59 18.49 -3.87
CA GLU A 177 14.20 19.19 -5.03
C GLU A 177 13.37 20.37 -5.56
N GLY A 178 12.16 20.53 -5.03
CA GLY A 178 11.19 21.56 -5.42
C GLY A 178 10.30 21.18 -6.60
N LYS A 179 9.42 22.11 -6.98
CA LYS A 179 8.33 21.90 -7.96
C LYS A 179 8.79 21.45 -9.35
N ASN A 180 10.02 21.79 -9.73
CA ASN A 180 10.57 21.58 -11.08
C ASN A 180 11.59 20.42 -11.14
N TRP A 181 11.61 19.54 -10.13
CA TRP A 181 12.56 18.42 -10.04
C TRP A 181 12.63 17.58 -11.32
N LEU A 182 11.47 17.26 -11.90
CA LEU A 182 11.39 16.41 -13.09
C LEU A 182 11.87 17.10 -14.37
N THR A 183 11.84 18.43 -14.44
CA THR A 183 12.32 19.19 -15.61
C THR A 183 13.82 19.43 -15.60
N LYS A 184 14.47 19.42 -14.43
CA LYS A 184 15.92 19.56 -14.30
C LYS A 184 16.66 18.36 -14.90
N THR A 185 16.04 17.18 -14.91
CA THR A 185 16.62 15.93 -15.42
C THR A 185 16.67 15.85 -16.96
N TYR A 186 15.96 16.74 -17.68
CA TYR A 186 15.92 16.79 -19.15
C TYR A 186 16.56 18.06 -19.74
N ALA A 187 17.25 18.85 -18.90
CA ALA A 187 18.04 20.02 -19.31
C ALA A 187 19.52 19.67 -19.27
#